data_AF-A0A4R4F1F5-F1
#
_entry.id   AF-A0A4R4F1F5-F1
#
_cell.length_a   1.000
_cell.length_b   1.000
_cell.length_c   1.000
_cell.angle_alpha   90.00
_cell.angle_beta   90.00
_cell.angle_gamma   90.00
#
_symmetry.space_group_name_H-M   'P 1'
#
loop_
_entity.id
_entity.type
_entity.pdbx_description
1 polymer ?
#
loop_
_entity_poly.entity_id
_entity_poly.type
_entity_poly.pdbx_seq_one_letter_code
_entity_poly.pdbx_strand_id
1 'polypeptide(L)'
;MRAVSRRLCAGAVGVLLTTSVAFAAPPAGSPPGLIAPAHLASHSAVRGALALDEAIRLALARAPMLQARQARIEAARQEARRAGQLPDPELMLGIDNLPITGPDALDFSADEMTQKRIGLRQVVPARAKRAAARALAARRVDEALASGTAQAIEVRRATAQAWIDVWAAARELHALGMLREEAVLASKVASARVSTGAESPSDALATQAEIIELDNRIAGVKAERDAALADLGRWTGVEIGPGASDGPDLDTLPVPVERLLASVDRLGPLLQTNAQVETAAAAIDAARAEKRPDWSVGAAYGQRDGGRSDMIMLEVGIGLPLFPRNRQDRGVAARRAEYDATVHEREDLRRQLAGQIRADLARWQGLKRQVSLHVDSLLPLARDRSAVAMAGYRAGGELQPWITARRAEIEAHLSHAEHLGELGHAWAALAFLLPQEGTR
;
A
#
# COMPACT_ATOMS: atom_id res chain seq x y z
N MET A 1 -73.07 29.75 1.88
CA MET A 1 -73.09 31.04 1.15
C MET A 1 -71.72 31.23 0.51
N ARG A 2 -71.63 30.99 -0.81
CA ARG A 2 -71.24 31.96 -1.88
C ARG A 2 -69.83 32.54 -1.68
N ALA A 3 -68.76 32.13 -2.38
CA ALA A 3 -68.45 32.10 -3.83
C ALA A 3 -68.07 33.48 -4.44
N VAL A 4 -67.15 33.41 -5.43
CA VAL A 4 -66.80 34.36 -6.54
C VAL A 4 -65.57 35.25 -6.25
N SER A 5 -64.35 34.99 -6.77
CA SER A 5 -63.77 35.05 -8.16
C SER A 5 -63.53 36.47 -8.69
N ARG A 6 -62.32 36.90 -9.11
CA ARG A 6 -61.64 36.75 -10.44
C ARG A 6 -60.22 37.38 -10.33
N ARG A 7 -59.11 36.79 -10.81
CA ARG A 7 -58.52 36.76 -12.19
C ARG A 7 -58.27 38.18 -12.77
N LEU A 8 -57.13 38.58 -13.37
CA LEU A 8 -56.20 37.95 -14.34
C LEU A 8 -54.85 38.72 -14.51
N CYS A 9 -53.84 38.00 -15.03
CA CYS A 9 -52.78 38.38 -16.00
C CYS A 9 -51.57 39.24 -15.55
N ALA A 10 -50.35 39.10 -16.09
CA ALA A 10 -49.72 38.20 -17.07
C ALA A 10 -48.20 38.48 -17.05
N GLY A 11 -47.36 37.56 -17.55
CA GLY A 11 -45.99 37.89 -17.96
C GLY A 11 -44.92 36.90 -17.51
N ALA A 12 -44.85 35.74 -18.15
CA ALA A 12 -43.68 34.88 -18.13
C ALA A 12 -42.68 35.38 -19.18
N VAL A 13 -41.41 35.59 -18.79
CA VAL A 13 -40.28 35.74 -19.72
C VAL A 13 -39.19 34.80 -19.24
N GLY A 14 -38.98 33.74 -20.02
CA GLY A 14 -37.82 32.87 -19.89
C GLY A 14 -36.57 33.56 -20.43
N VAL A 15 -35.46 33.42 -19.71
CA VAL A 15 -34.15 33.86 -20.17
C VAL A 15 -33.39 32.63 -20.66
N LEU A 16 -33.23 32.58 -21.98
CA LEU A 16 -32.37 31.66 -22.71
C LEU A 16 -30.94 32.21 -22.75
N LEU A 17 -30.01 31.24 -22.78
CA LEU A 17 -28.58 31.35 -23.03
C LEU A 17 -28.17 32.42 -24.05
N THR A 18 -27.04 33.08 -23.78
CA THR A 18 -25.92 33.28 -24.74
C THR A 18 -24.80 34.06 -24.05
N THR A 19 -23.68 33.40 -23.77
CA THR A 19 -22.41 34.10 -23.53
C THR A 19 -21.38 33.51 -24.49
N SER A 20 -21.13 34.26 -25.56
CA SER A 20 -20.04 34.05 -26.51
C SER A 20 -18.70 34.14 -25.78
N VAL A 21 -17.86 33.12 -25.95
CA VAL A 21 -16.41 33.28 -25.80
C VAL A 21 -15.78 32.93 -27.15
N ALA A 22 -15.11 33.92 -27.70
CA ALA A 22 -14.46 33.88 -29.00
C ALA A 22 -13.31 32.85 -29.01
N PHE A 23 -13.26 32.09 -30.08
CA PHE A 23 -12.20 31.17 -30.44
C PHE A 23 -11.00 31.97 -30.96
N ALA A 24 -9.90 32.00 -30.19
CA ALA A 24 -8.62 32.53 -30.67
C ALA A 24 -7.80 31.39 -31.28
N ALA A 25 -7.58 31.45 -32.60
CA ALA A 25 -6.68 30.56 -33.33
C ALA A 25 -5.21 30.97 -33.12
N PRO A 26 -4.26 30.03 -32.93
CA PRO A 26 -2.85 30.31 -33.12
C PRO A 26 -2.43 30.06 -34.59
N PRO A 27 -1.46 30.83 -35.14
CA PRO A 27 -1.01 30.68 -36.52
C PRO A 27 -0.08 29.48 -36.71
N ALA A 28 -0.20 28.87 -37.90
CA ALA A 28 0.62 27.77 -38.41
C ALA A 28 1.95 28.27 -39.01
N GLY A 29 3.02 27.47 -38.88
CA GLY A 29 4.26 27.64 -39.64
C GLY A 29 5.49 26.85 -39.14
N SER A 30 5.48 25.52 -39.37
CA SER A 30 6.57 24.56 -39.79
C SER A 30 7.99 24.58 -39.15
N PRO A 31 8.83 23.50 -39.24
CA PRO A 31 8.67 22.15 -39.82
C PRO A 31 9.06 21.00 -38.82
N PRO A 32 9.06 19.69 -39.23
CA PRO A 32 9.02 18.55 -38.31
C PRO A 32 10.44 18.10 -37.90
N GLY A 33 10.64 17.84 -36.61
CA GLY A 33 11.93 17.43 -36.08
C GLY A 33 11.79 16.50 -34.89
N LEU A 34 12.08 15.22 -35.15
CA LEU A 34 12.57 14.21 -34.20
C LEU A 34 11.59 13.77 -33.11
N ILE A 35 10.84 12.73 -33.45
CA ILE A 35 10.36 11.71 -32.51
C ILE A 35 11.58 11.25 -31.70
N ALA A 36 11.67 11.68 -30.44
CA ALA A 36 12.60 11.10 -29.49
C ALA A 36 12.23 9.62 -29.33
N PRO A 37 13.17 8.68 -29.49
CA PRO A 37 12.86 7.28 -29.30
C PRO A 37 12.45 7.09 -27.86
N ALA A 38 11.24 6.55 -27.66
CA ALA A 38 10.88 5.92 -26.41
C ALA A 38 12.04 4.98 -26.05
N HIS A 39 12.66 5.21 -24.90
CA HIS A 39 13.54 4.23 -24.30
C HIS A 39 12.69 2.97 -24.12
N LEU A 40 12.74 2.07 -25.10
CA LEU A 40 12.50 0.66 -24.90
C LEU A 40 13.46 0.28 -23.79
N ALA A 41 12.97 0.32 -22.56
CA ALA A 41 13.58 -0.37 -21.45
C ALA A 41 13.85 -1.76 -21.98
N SER A 42 15.15 -2.02 -22.20
CA SER A 42 15.61 -3.33 -22.57
C SER A 42 15.17 -4.22 -21.43
N HIS A 43 14.07 -4.92 -21.64
CA HIS A 43 13.71 -6.06 -20.83
C HIS A 43 14.84 -7.02 -21.14
N SER A 44 15.88 -7.00 -20.30
CA SER A 44 16.75 -8.15 -20.15
C SER A 44 15.82 -9.28 -19.79
N ALA A 45 15.36 -10.02 -20.80
CA ALA A 45 14.62 -11.23 -20.61
C ALA A 45 15.53 -12.08 -19.73
N VAL A 46 15.14 -12.23 -18.47
CA VAL A 46 15.72 -13.23 -17.59
C VAL A 46 15.37 -14.53 -18.29
N ARG A 47 16.32 -15.06 -19.07
CA ARG A 47 16.17 -16.31 -19.83
C ARG A 47 16.38 -17.50 -18.88
N GLY A 48 15.63 -17.49 -17.79
CA GLY A 48 15.66 -18.46 -16.70
C GLY A 48 14.46 -18.21 -15.79
N ALA A 49 14.05 -19.25 -15.07
CA ALA A 49 13.04 -19.13 -14.03
C ALA A 49 13.42 -18.05 -13.00
N LEU A 50 12.42 -17.30 -12.53
CA LEU A 50 12.64 -16.27 -11.53
C LEU A 50 12.82 -16.90 -10.16
N ALA A 51 14.03 -16.86 -9.59
CA ALA A 51 14.28 -17.32 -8.23
C ALA A 51 13.63 -16.38 -7.18
N LEU A 52 13.30 -16.92 -6.00
CA LEU A 52 12.62 -16.18 -4.92
C LEU A 52 13.40 -14.92 -4.48
N ASP A 53 14.71 -15.04 -4.23
CA ASP A 53 15.54 -13.91 -3.80
C ASP A 53 15.62 -12.81 -4.86
N GLU A 54 15.65 -13.21 -6.14
CA GLU A 54 15.65 -12.29 -7.27
C GLU A 54 14.29 -11.57 -7.40
N ALA A 55 13.18 -12.28 -7.22
CA ALA A 55 11.85 -11.69 -7.17
C ALA A 55 11.75 -10.63 -6.05
N ILE A 56 12.23 -10.97 -4.85
CA ILE A 56 12.25 -10.04 -3.71
C ILE A 56 13.13 -8.82 -4.01
N ARG A 57 14.31 -9.02 -4.61
CA ARG A 57 15.22 -7.93 -4.99
C ARG A 57 14.59 -6.99 -6.01
N LEU A 58 13.93 -7.54 -7.03
CA LEU A 58 13.20 -6.76 -8.03
C LEU A 58 12.04 -5.99 -7.39
N ALA A 59 11.27 -6.63 -6.51
CA ALA A 59 10.16 -5.99 -5.82
C ALA A 59 10.61 -4.81 -4.94
N LEU A 60 11.68 -4.99 -4.16
CA LEU A 60 12.24 -3.90 -3.35
C LEU A 60 12.77 -2.73 -4.19
N ALA A 61 13.27 -3.00 -5.40
CA ALA A 61 13.80 -1.98 -6.29
C ALA A 61 12.71 -1.25 -7.10
N ARG A 62 11.61 -1.94 -7.44
CA ARG A 62 10.64 -1.48 -8.45
C ARG A 62 9.24 -1.19 -7.93
N ALA A 63 8.86 -1.72 -6.76
CA ALA A 63 7.50 -1.57 -6.25
C ALA A 63 7.12 -0.08 -6.09
N PRO A 64 6.10 0.43 -6.82
CA PRO A 64 5.70 1.84 -6.77
C PRO A 64 5.32 2.32 -5.36
N MET A 65 4.80 1.41 -4.53
CA MET A 65 4.45 1.72 -3.14
C MET A 65 5.67 2.11 -2.28
N LEU A 66 6.86 1.56 -2.57
CA LEU A 66 8.10 1.96 -1.89
C LEU A 66 8.59 3.33 -2.37
N GLN A 67 8.44 3.63 -3.66
CA GLN A 67 8.71 4.97 -4.19
C GLN A 67 7.78 6.02 -3.54
N ALA A 68 6.50 5.68 -3.35
CA ALA A 68 5.57 6.55 -2.62
C ALA A 68 5.97 6.74 -1.14
N ARG A 69 6.54 5.72 -0.48
CA ARG A 69 7.11 5.89 0.89
C ARG A 69 8.33 6.80 0.87
N GLN A 70 9.21 6.67 -0.13
CA GLN A 70 10.37 7.55 -0.27
C GLN A 70 9.97 9.02 -0.45
N ALA A 71 8.95 9.30 -1.26
CA ALA A 71 8.41 10.64 -1.43
C ALA A 71 7.81 11.20 -0.12
N ARG A 72 7.12 10.36 0.67
CA ARG A 72 6.61 10.76 2.00
C ARG A 72 7.73 11.06 3.00
N ILE A 73 8.82 10.28 2.98
CA ILE A 73 10.01 10.55 3.79
C ILE A 73 10.61 11.90 3.40
N GLU A 74 10.75 12.18 2.10
CA GLU A 74 11.27 13.47 1.65
C GLU A 74 10.34 14.63 2.03
N ALA A 75 9.02 14.47 1.88
CA ALA A 75 8.05 15.47 2.35
C ALA A 75 8.19 15.75 3.86
N ALA A 76 8.34 14.70 4.67
CA ALA A 76 8.57 14.86 6.12
C ALA A 76 9.88 15.60 6.42
N ARG A 77 10.95 15.34 5.65
CA ARG A 77 12.24 16.05 5.78
C ARG A 77 12.12 17.53 5.44
N GLN A 78 11.38 17.87 4.37
CA GLN A 78 11.14 19.26 3.99
C GLN A 78 10.32 19.98 5.07
N GLU A 79 9.28 19.33 5.62
CA GLU A 79 8.52 19.90 6.73
C GLU A 79 9.40 20.07 7.98
N ALA A 80 10.32 19.15 8.25
CA ALA A 80 11.28 19.30 9.35
C ALA A 80 12.24 20.48 9.18
N ARG A 81 12.64 20.81 7.94
CA ARG A 81 13.42 22.02 7.64
C ARG A 81 12.61 23.31 7.79
N ARG A 82 11.34 23.26 7.40
CA ARG A 82 10.37 24.36 7.56
C ARG A 82 10.00 24.59 9.02
N ALA A 83 9.95 23.55 9.84
CA ALA A 83 9.53 23.63 11.22
C ALA A 83 10.43 24.59 12.04
N GLY A 84 9.80 25.50 12.77
CA GLY A 84 10.49 26.47 13.60
C GLY A 84 11.22 27.60 12.84
N GLN A 85 11.01 27.72 11.53
CA GLN A 85 11.33 28.94 10.78
C GLN A 85 10.43 30.09 11.23
N LEU A 86 10.89 31.32 10.97
CA LEU A 86 10.07 32.49 11.21
C LEU A 86 8.94 32.55 10.17
N PRO A 87 7.73 32.99 10.56
CA PRO A 87 6.69 33.35 9.59
C PRO A 87 7.18 34.44 8.64
N ASP A 88 6.57 34.52 7.47
CA ASP A 88 6.86 35.61 6.53
C ASP A 88 6.53 36.97 7.17
N PRO A 89 7.31 38.02 6.87
CA PRO A 89 7.01 39.36 7.35
C PRO A 89 5.75 39.89 6.65
N GLU A 90 4.96 40.64 7.38
CA GLU A 90 3.71 41.23 6.89
C GLU A 90 3.94 42.67 6.45
N LEU A 91 3.64 42.96 5.17
CA LEU A 91 3.60 44.32 4.65
C LEU A 91 2.30 44.98 5.11
N MET A 92 2.41 46.09 5.82
CA MET A 92 1.30 46.92 6.27
C MET A 92 1.20 48.16 5.39
N LEU A 93 0.08 48.32 4.69
CA LEU A 93 -0.26 49.53 3.96
C LEU A 93 -1.56 50.07 4.54
N GLY A 94 -1.65 51.39 4.74
CA GLY A 94 -2.87 51.99 5.28
C GLY A 94 -2.87 53.49 5.20
N ILE A 95 -4.01 54.09 5.52
CA ILE A 95 -4.16 55.51 5.75
C ILE A 95 -4.74 55.65 7.15
N ASP A 96 -4.07 56.41 8.00
CA ASP A 96 -4.54 56.66 9.37
C ASP A 96 -5.14 58.08 9.44
N ASN A 97 -6.18 58.24 10.27
CA ASN A 97 -6.84 59.50 10.60
C ASN A 97 -7.42 60.33 9.43
N LEU A 98 -7.84 59.69 8.32
CA LEU A 98 -8.49 60.39 7.19
C LEU A 98 -9.91 60.86 7.55
N PRO A 99 -10.26 62.15 7.39
CA PRO A 99 -11.63 62.63 7.55
C PRO A 99 -12.56 62.01 6.50
N ILE A 100 -13.68 61.43 6.94
CA ILE A 100 -14.68 60.79 6.05
C ILE A 100 -16.01 61.55 5.96
N THR A 101 -16.18 62.61 6.74
CA THR A 101 -17.40 63.44 6.77
C THR A 101 -17.04 64.92 6.97
N GLY A 102 -17.97 65.82 6.65
CA GLY A 102 -17.78 67.27 6.78
C GLY A 102 -17.24 67.94 5.51
N PRO A 103 -16.91 69.24 5.59
CA PRO A 103 -16.43 70.03 4.44
C PRO A 103 -15.13 69.51 3.83
N ASP A 104 -14.29 68.87 4.63
CA ASP A 104 -12.96 68.38 4.24
C ASP A 104 -12.90 66.85 4.07
N ALA A 105 -14.05 66.23 3.76
CA ALA A 105 -14.14 64.79 3.59
C ALA A 105 -13.23 64.31 2.45
N LEU A 106 -12.46 63.25 2.72
CA LEU A 106 -11.49 62.63 1.80
C LEU A 106 -10.31 63.53 1.40
N ASP A 107 -10.13 64.68 2.06
CA ASP A 107 -8.93 65.49 1.90
C ASP A 107 -7.80 64.97 2.80
N PHE A 108 -6.70 64.57 2.18
CA PHE A 108 -5.52 64.03 2.85
C PHE A 108 -4.68 65.08 3.58
N SER A 109 -4.93 66.36 3.31
CA SER A 109 -4.15 67.49 3.84
C SER A 109 -4.88 68.29 4.94
N ALA A 110 -6.20 68.07 5.05
CA ALA A 110 -7.08 68.83 5.94
C ALA A 110 -6.87 68.53 7.42
N ASP A 111 -6.76 67.25 7.80
CA ASP A 111 -6.42 66.87 9.17
C ASP A 111 -4.91 66.65 9.29
N GLU A 112 -4.30 67.32 10.27
CA GLU A 112 -2.86 67.24 10.48
C GLU A 112 -2.41 65.81 10.77
N MET A 113 -3.22 65.00 11.43
CA MET A 113 -2.89 63.63 11.81
C MET A 113 -3.10 62.62 10.67
N THR A 114 -3.62 63.05 9.51
CA THR A 114 -3.77 62.18 8.34
C THR A 114 -2.40 61.78 7.79
N GLN A 115 -2.17 60.48 7.65
CA GLN A 115 -0.92 59.95 7.10
C GLN A 115 -1.13 58.72 6.22
N LYS A 116 -0.35 58.61 5.15
CA LYS A 116 -0.22 57.40 4.34
C LYS A 116 0.88 56.54 4.95
N ARG A 117 0.57 55.32 5.36
CA ARG A 117 1.45 54.42 6.11
C ARG A 117 1.91 53.25 5.27
N ILE A 118 3.22 53.01 5.27
CA ILE A 118 3.86 51.79 4.77
C ILE A 118 4.77 51.22 5.86
N GLY A 119 4.64 49.94 6.17
CA GLY A 119 5.45 49.31 7.22
C GLY A 119 5.59 47.82 7.07
N LEU A 120 6.47 47.24 7.88
CA LEU A 120 6.72 45.82 7.94
C LEU A 120 6.54 45.33 9.38
N ARG A 121 5.88 44.19 9.56
CA ARG A 121 5.73 43.52 10.85
C ARG A 121 6.28 42.10 10.76
N GLN A 122 7.18 41.76 11.67
CA GLN A 122 7.72 40.40 11.79
C GLN A 122 7.26 39.79 13.11
N VAL A 123 6.56 38.66 13.05
CA VAL A 123 6.29 37.82 14.22
C VAL A 123 7.53 36.98 14.50
N VAL A 124 7.97 36.98 15.75
CA VAL A 124 9.09 36.19 16.28
C VAL A 124 8.53 35.21 17.31
N PRO A 125 8.16 33.98 16.90
CA PRO A 125 7.62 33.00 17.83
C PRO A 125 8.63 32.63 18.92
N ALA A 126 8.11 32.28 20.09
CA ALA A 126 8.94 31.92 21.24
C ALA A 126 10.00 30.88 20.87
N ARG A 127 11.25 31.06 21.33
CA ARG A 127 12.34 30.10 21.05
C ARG A 127 11.96 28.66 21.41
N ALA A 128 11.25 28.48 22.52
CA ALA A 128 10.76 27.17 22.96
C ALA A 128 9.73 26.57 21.99
N LYS A 129 8.80 27.36 21.43
CA LYS A 129 7.84 26.90 20.41
C LYS A 129 8.57 26.44 19.15
N ARG A 130 9.53 27.24 18.67
CA ARG A 130 10.33 26.89 17.48
C ARG A 130 11.23 25.67 17.71
N ALA A 131 11.72 25.46 18.93
CA ALA A 131 12.49 24.27 19.29
C ALA A 131 11.58 23.02 19.36
N ALA A 132 10.42 23.13 20.00
CA ALA A 132 9.47 22.03 20.12
C ALA A 132 8.86 21.63 18.76
N ALA A 133 8.57 22.61 17.89
CA ALA A 133 8.14 22.36 16.52
C ALA A 133 9.19 21.58 15.71
N ARG A 134 10.47 21.94 15.85
CA ARG A 134 11.60 21.21 15.22
C ARG A 134 11.72 19.79 15.75
N ALA A 135 11.64 19.61 17.07
CA ALA A 135 11.71 18.28 17.70
C ALA A 135 10.55 17.37 17.25
N LEU A 136 9.32 17.89 17.23
CA LEU A 136 8.15 17.16 16.74
C LEU A 136 8.29 16.80 15.26
N ALA A 137 8.73 17.73 14.42
CA ALA A 137 8.92 17.45 13.00
C ALA A 137 10.04 16.43 12.75
N ALA A 138 11.09 16.42 13.57
CA ALA A 138 12.11 15.36 13.53
C ALA A 138 11.51 13.98 13.87
N ARG A 139 10.65 13.87 14.89
CA ARG A 139 9.94 12.61 15.21
C ARG A 139 9.01 12.14 14.09
N ARG A 140 8.37 13.07 13.36
CA ARG A 140 7.60 12.73 12.16
C ARG A 140 8.46 12.19 11.02
N VAL A 141 9.72 12.62 10.91
CA VAL A 141 10.68 12.00 9.97
C VAL A 141 11.02 10.58 10.40
N ASP A 142 11.29 10.36 11.70
CA ASP A 142 11.53 9.02 12.26
C ASP A 142 10.34 8.09 12.00
N GLU A 143 9.11 8.58 12.18
CA GLU A 143 7.88 7.86 11.89
C GLU A 143 7.73 7.51 10.40
N ALA A 144 8.03 8.46 9.51
CA ALA A 144 8.01 8.20 8.07
C ALA A 144 9.06 7.14 7.65
N LEU A 145 10.25 7.16 8.26
CA LEU A 145 11.30 6.16 8.05
C LEU A 145 10.89 4.78 8.57
N ALA A 146 10.31 4.72 9.77
CA ALA A 146 9.79 3.48 10.35
C ALA A 146 8.67 2.88 9.49
N SER A 147 7.75 3.72 8.99
CA SER A 147 6.71 3.31 8.06
C SER A 147 7.27 2.81 6.72
N GLY A 148 8.35 3.43 6.21
CA GLY A 148 9.06 2.95 5.02
C GLY A 148 9.68 1.56 5.23
N THR A 149 10.30 1.33 6.39
CA THR A 149 10.88 0.03 6.76
C THR A 149 9.81 -1.04 6.92
N ALA A 150 8.71 -0.72 7.61
CA ALA A 150 7.55 -1.61 7.75
C ALA A 150 6.97 -1.99 6.37
N GLN A 151 6.89 -1.01 5.46
CA GLN A 151 6.41 -1.25 4.10
C GLN A 151 7.33 -2.18 3.31
N ALA A 152 8.65 -2.02 3.45
CA ALA A 152 9.62 -2.89 2.78
C ALA A 152 9.52 -4.34 3.28
N ILE A 153 9.34 -4.56 4.59
CA ILE A 153 9.09 -5.89 5.16
C ILE A 153 7.82 -6.50 4.56
N GLU A 154 6.74 -5.73 4.49
CA GLU A 154 5.48 -6.19 3.92
C GLU A 154 5.58 -6.53 2.43
N VAL A 155 6.28 -5.71 1.63
CA VAL A 155 6.52 -6.00 0.21
C VAL A 155 7.31 -7.29 0.03
N ARG A 156 8.34 -7.55 0.87
CA ARG A 156 9.08 -8.81 0.82
C ARG A 156 8.18 -10.01 1.08
N ARG A 157 7.37 -9.94 2.14
CA ARG A 157 6.43 -11.00 2.53
C ARG A 157 5.39 -11.26 1.43
N ALA A 158 4.75 -10.21 0.93
CA ALA A 158 3.73 -10.32 -0.11
C ALA A 158 4.30 -10.81 -1.45
N THR A 159 5.53 -10.41 -1.79
CA THR A 159 6.23 -10.92 -2.99
C THR A 159 6.55 -12.41 -2.84
N ALA A 160 7.01 -12.84 -1.66
CA ALA A 160 7.29 -14.24 -1.40
C ALA A 160 6.04 -15.11 -1.48
N GLN A 161 4.91 -14.65 -0.93
CA GLN A 161 3.63 -15.34 -1.03
C GLN A 161 3.16 -15.46 -2.50
N ALA A 162 3.18 -14.36 -3.25
CA ALA A 162 2.81 -14.38 -4.67
C ALA A 162 3.74 -15.28 -5.51
N TRP A 163 5.03 -15.30 -5.19
CA TRP A 163 5.98 -16.20 -5.83
C TRP A 163 5.66 -17.68 -5.54
N ILE A 164 5.28 -17.99 -4.30
CA ILE A 164 4.88 -19.34 -3.88
C ILE A 164 3.61 -19.78 -4.57
N ASP A 165 2.64 -18.89 -4.79
CA ASP A 165 1.41 -19.19 -5.53
C ASP A 165 1.73 -19.62 -6.97
N VAL A 166 2.59 -18.89 -7.66
CA VAL A 166 3.02 -19.25 -9.02
C VAL A 166 3.76 -20.58 -9.02
N TRP A 167 4.65 -20.80 -8.05
CA TRP A 167 5.41 -22.05 -7.94
C TRP A 167 4.51 -23.26 -7.66
N ALA A 168 3.57 -23.14 -6.73
CA ALA A 168 2.63 -24.21 -6.38
C ALA A 168 1.76 -24.59 -7.58
N ALA A 169 1.17 -23.60 -8.26
CA ALA A 169 0.37 -23.83 -9.46
C ALA A 169 1.20 -24.40 -10.63
N ALA A 170 2.46 -23.97 -10.80
CA ALA A 170 3.37 -24.54 -11.81
C ALA A 170 3.70 -26.02 -11.52
N ARG A 171 3.87 -26.37 -10.25
CA ARG A 171 4.16 -27.75 -9.80
C ARG A 171 2.93 -28.65 -9.96
N GLU A 172 1.74 -28.15 -9.67
CA GLU A 172 0.48 -28.85 -9.94
C GLU A 172 0.27 -29.08 -11.42
N LEU A 173 0.48 -28.06 -12.25
CA LEU A 173 0.36 -28.16 -13.70
C LEU A 173 1.31 -29.21 -14.29
N HIS A 174 2.54 -29.30 -13.75
CA HIS A 174 3.49 -30.34 -14.14
C HIS A 174 2.98 -31.74 -13.78
N ALA A 175 2.45 -31.94 -12.57
CA ALA A 175 1.89 -33.22 -12.14
C ALA A 175 0.67 -33.64 -12.99
N LEU A 176 -0.29 -32.73 -13.22
CA LEU A 176 -1.46 -33.00 -14.06
C LEU A 176 -1.06 -33.28 -15.52
N GLY A 177 0.00 -32.64 -16.03
CA GLY A 177 0.57 -32.94 -17.34
C GLY A 177 1.02 -34.39 -17.48
N MET A 178 1.77 -34.91 -16.48
CA MET A 178 2.17 -36.32 -16.44
C MET A 178 0.95 -37.26 -16.40
N LEU A 179 -0.05 -36.92 -15.58
CA LEU A 179 -1.27 -37.72 -15.49
C LEU A 179 -2.06 -37.72 -16.81
N ARG A 180 -2.01 -36.62 -17.56
CA ARG A 180 -2.67 -36.52 -18.86
C ARG A 180 -2.02 -37.42 -19.90
N GLU A 181 -0.69 -37.46 -19.94
CA GLU A 181 0.04 -38.33 -20.87
C GLU A 181 -0.32 -39.81 -20.67
N GLU A 182 -0.40 -40.24 -19.41
CA GLU A 182 -0.84 -41.59 -19.06
C GLU A 182 -2.30 -41.87 -19.44
N ALA A 183 -3.22 -40.91 -19.22
CA ALA A 183 -4.62 -41.05 -19.59
C ALA A 183 -4.82 -41.17 -21.11
N VAL A 184 -4.04 -40.43 -21.90
CA VAL A 184 -4.02 -40.54 -23.36
C VAL A 184 -3.55 -41.94 -23.81
N LEU A 185 -2.56 -42.52 -23.13
CA LEU A 185 -2.13 -43.89 -23.40
C LEU A 185 -3.23 -44.90 -23.06
N ALA A 186 -3.97 -44.70 -21.97
CA ALA A 186 -5.10 -45.55 -21.59
C ALA A 186 -6.23 -45.53 -22.64
N SER A 187 -6.58 -44.35 -23.14
CA SER A 187 -7.61 -44.18 -24.18
C SER A 187 -7.28 -44.92 -25.48
N LYS A 188 -5.99 -44.99 -25.85
CA LYS A 188 -5.54 -45.79 -27.01
C LYS A 188 -5.75 -47.28 -26.80
N VAL A 189 -5.53 -47.78 -25.58
CA VAL A 189 -5.78 -49.20 -25.24
C VAL A 189 -7.28 -49.51 -25.31
N ALA A 190 -8.14 -48.65 -24.76
CA ALA A 190 -9.58 -48.80 -24.82
C ALA A 190 -10.10 -48.85 -26.28
N SER A 191 -9.62 -47.92 -27.11
CA SER A 191 -9.96 -47.85 -28.54
C SER A 191 -9.57 -49.13 -29.30
N ALA A 192 -8.41 -49.72 -28.98
CA ALA A 192 -7.96 -50.97 -29.57
C ALA A 192 -8.85 -52.16 -29.16
N ARG A 193 -9.26 -52.23 -27.89
CA ARG A 193 -10.13 -53.31 -27.37
C ARG A 193 -11.53 -53.26 -27.95
N VAL A 194 -12.11 -52.07 -28.13
CA VAL A 194 -13.39 -51.90 -28.83
C VAL A 194 -13.30 -52.39 -30.27
N SER A 195 -12.19 -52.11 -30.97
CA SER A 195 -11.97 -52.58 -32.34
C SER A 195 -11.91 -54.11 -32.46
N THR A 196 -11.49 -54.79 -31.38
CA THR A 196 -11.48 -56.26 -31.28
C THR A 196 -12.76 -56.85 -30.68
N GLY A 197 -13.76 -56.03 -30.36
CA GLY A 197 -15.02 -56.45 -29.72
C GLY A 197 -14.88 -56.87 -28.25
N ALA A 198 -13.73 -56.59 -27.62
CA ALA A 198 -13.39 -57.00 -26.26
C ALA A 198 -13.77 -55.94 -25.19
N GLU A 199 -14.46 -54.89 -25.60
CA GLU A 199 -14.90 -53.77 -24.76
C GLU A 199 -16.11 -53.06 -25.37
N SER A 200 -16.94 -52.45 -24.51
CA SER A 200 -18.12 -51.70 -24.93
C SER A 200 -17.75 -50.33 -25.50
N PRO A 201 -18.41 -49.85 -26.57
CA PRO A 201 -18.29 -48.46 -27.02
C PRO A 201 -18.57 -47.43 -25.90
N SER A 202 -19.39 -47.79 -24.92
CA SER A 202 -19.66 -46.95 -23.74
C SER A 202 -18.41 -46.71 -22.89
N ASP A 203 -17.56 -47.73 -22.74
CA ASP A 203 -16.35 -47.67 -21.91
C ASP A 203 -15.26 -46.82 -22.59
N ALA A 204 -15.16 -46.90 -23.93
CA ALA A 204 -14.30 -46.00 -24.69
C ALA A 204 -14.71 -44.53 -24.55
N LEU A 205 -16.02 -44.24 -24.58
CA LEU A 205 -16.53 -42.89 -24.34
C LEU A 205 -16.26 -42.41 -22.91
N ALA A 206 -16.38 -43.30 -21.91
CA ALA A 206 -16.04 -42.97 -20.52
C ALA A 206 -14.56 -42.59 -20.37
N THR A 207 -13.65 -43.30 -21.02
CA THR A 207 -12.21 -42.98 -21.02
C THR A 207 -11.92 -41.63 -21.67
N GLN A 208 -12.67 -41.29 -22.74
CA GLN A 208 -12.53 -39.99 -23.40
C GLN A 208 -13.07 -38.85 -22.53
N ALA A 209 -14.15 -39.08 -21.78
CA ALA A 209 -14.66 -38.11 -20.81
C ALA A 209 -13.65 -37.80 -19.70
N GLU A 210 -12.89 -38.80 -19.20
CA GLU A 210 -11.84 -38.56 -18.21
C GLU A 210 -10.72 -37.63 -18.71
N ILE A 211 -10.33 -37.75 -20.00
CA ILE A 211 -9.33 -36.85 -20.59
C ILE A 211 -9.88 -35.42 -20.65
N ILE A 212 -11.15 -35.26 -21.02
CA ILE A 212 -11.79 -33.94 -21.10
C ILE A 212 -11.89 -33.30 -19.71
N GLU A 213 -12.22 -34.09 -18.67
CA GLU A 213 -12.28 -33.58 -17.30
C GLU A 213 -10.89 -33.16 -16.79
N LEU A 214 -9.86 -33.95 -17.09
CA LEU A 214 -8.48 -33.61 -16.75
C LEU A 214 -8.01 -32.35 -17.52
N ASP A 215 -8.39 -32.21 -18.79
CA ASP A 215 -8.12 -31.01 -19.59
C ASP A 215 -8.81 -29.76 -18.99
N ASN A 216 -10.05 -29.92 -18.51
CA ASN A 216 -10.77 -28.87 -17.79
C ASN A 216 -10.03 -28.46 -16.51
N ARG A 217 -9.57 -29.42 -15.70
CA ARG A 217 -8.79 -29.13 -14.48
C ARG A 217 -7.46 -28.45 -14.81
N ILE A 218 -6.75 -28.92 -15.84
CA ILE A 218 -5.51 -28.29 -16.32
C ILE A 218 -5.76 -26.84 -16.76
N ALA A 219 -6.88 -26.56 -17.42
CA ALA A 219 -7.25 -25.21 -17.81
C ALA A 219 -7.51 -24.31 -16.58
N GLY A 220 -8.16 -24.84 -15.54
CA GLY A 220 -8.34 -24.16 -14.26
C GLY A 220 -7.01 -23.78 -13.59
N VAL A 221 -6.10 -24.75 -13.42
CA VAL A 221 -4.78 -24.51 -12.79
C VAL A 221 -3.92 -23.56 -13.63
N LYS A 222 -4.02 -23.60 -14.97
CA LYS A 222 -3.37 -22.60 -15.83
C LYS A 222 -3.88 -21.19 -15.56
N ALA A 223 -5.19 -21.02 -15.42
CA ALA A 223 -5.80 -19.73 -15.11
C ALA A 223 -5.36 -19.22 -13.73
N GLU A 224 -5.30 -20.10 -12.72
CA GLU A 224 -4.78 -19.79 -11.38
C GLU A 224 -3.31 -19.37 -11.41
N ARG A 225 -2.46 -20.11 -12.14
CA ARG A 225 -1.05 -19.75 -12.34
C ARG A 225 -0.91 -18.39 -13.01
N ASP A 226 -1.70 -18.12 -14.05
CA ASP A 226 -1.63 -16.86 -14.80
C ASP A 226 -2.12 -15.68 -13.94
N ALA A 227 -3.12 -15.88 -13.08
CA ALA A 227 -3.54 -14.90 -12.08
C ALA A 227 -2.45 -14.64 -11.03
N ALA A 228 -1.85 -15.69 -10.48
CA ALA A 228 -0.73 -15.58 -9.54
C ALA A 228 0.48 -14.88 -10.18
N LEU A 229 0.73 -15.10 -11.47
CA LEU A 229 1.81 -14.45 -12.21
C LEU A 229 1.55 -12.95 -12.37
N ALA A 230 0.31 -12.55 -12.65
CA ALA A 230 -0.08 -11.14 -12.68
C ALA A 230 0.10 -10.49 -11.30
N ASP A 231 -0.29 -11.18 -10.23
CA ASP A 231 -0.11 -10.71 -8.85
C ASP A 231 1.37 -10.58 -8.45
N LEU A 232 2.24 -11.47 -8.91
CA LEU A 232 3.69 -11.36 -8.74
C LEU A 232 4.26 -10.21 -9.57
N GLY A 233 3.80 -10.07 -10.81
CA GLY A 233 4.21 -9.01 -11.74
C GLY A 233 3.95 -7.61 -11.21
N ARG A 234 2.90 -7.44 -10.39
CA ARG A 234 2.61 -6.16 -9.70
C ARG A 234 3.75 -5.69 -8.80
N TRP A 235 4.53 -6.62 -8.25
CA TRP A 235 5.65 -6.33 -7.35
C TRP A 235 6.97 -6.22 -8.13
N THR A 236 7.26 -7.21 -8.97
CA THR A 236 8.56 -7.36 -9.65
C THR A 236 8.67 -6.52 -10.93
N GLY A 237 7.54 -6.14 -11.52
CA GLY A 237 7.46 -5.50 -12.83
C GLY A 237 7.85 -6.41 -13.99
N VAL A 238 7.86 -7.73 -13.79
CA VAL A 238 8.12 -8.74 -14.83
C VAL A 238 7.09 -9.85 -14.77
N GLU A 239 6.66 -10.35 -15.93
CA GLU A 239 5.72 -11.47 -16.06
C GLU A 239 6.47 -12.79 -16.23
N ILE A 240 7.48 -13.02 -15.39
CA ILE A 240 8.28 -14.25 -15.38
C ILE A 240 8.16 -14.89 -14.00
N GLY A 241 7.70 -16.13 -13.96
CA GLY A 241 7.53 -16.90 -12.72
C GLY A 241 8.68 -17.88 -12.46
N PRO A 242 8.66 -18.56 -11.31
CA PRO A 242 9.54 -19.69 -11.03
C PRO A 242 9.24 -20.92 -11.90
N GLY A 243 10.22 -21.81 -12.03
CA GLY A 243 10.03 -23.14 -12.57
C GLY A 243 9.44 -24.08 -11.51
N ALA A 244 8.79 -25.16 -11.96
CA ALA A 244 8.15 -26.13 -11.08
C ALA A 244 9.12 -26.85 -10.10
N SER A 245 10.43 -26.84 -10.38
CA SER A 245 11.46 -27.50 -9.58
C SER A 245 12.26 -26.54 -8.69
N ASP A 246 12.03 -25.22 -8.77
CA ASP A 246 12.87 -24.21 -8.12
C ASP A 246 12.39 -23.82 -6.71
N GLY A 247 11.66 -24.72 -6.03
CA GLY A 247 11.03 -24.43 -4.74
C GLY A 247 12.03 -24.22 -3.59
N PRO A 248 11.77 -23.29 -2.65
CA PRO A 248 12.58 -23.15 -1.45
C PRO A 248 12.40 -24.36 -0.50
N ASP A 249 13.36 -24.55 0.41
CA ASP A 249 13.18 -25.45 1.54
C ASP A 249 12.14 -24.87 2.51
N LEU A 250 10.92 -25.42 2.46
CA LEU A 250 9.80 -25.02 3.32
C LEU A 250 9.86 -25.66 4.71
N ASP A 251 10.73 -26.65 4.91
CA ASP A 251 10.86 -27.39 6.15
C ASP A 251 11.72 -26.67 7.19
N THR A 252 12.53 -25.70 6.76
CA THR A 252 13.44 -24.94 7.59
C THR A 252 13.13 -23.44 7.48
N LEU A 253 12.95 -22.78 8.63
CA LEU A 253 12.84 -21.32 8.67
C LEU A 253 14.24 -20.69 8.61
N PRO A 254 14.41 -19.57 7.86
CA PRO A 254 15.68 -18.85 7.83
C PRO A 254 16.01 -18.17 9.16
N VAL A 255 15.02 -17.98 10.03
CA VAL A 255 15.16 -17.38 11.35
C VAL A 255 14.70 -18.37 12.43
N PRO A 256 15.49 -18.61 13.48
CA PRO A 256 15.07 -19.47 14.60
C PRO A 256 13.79 -18.95 15.28
N VAL A 257 12.92 -19.87 15.68
CA VAL A 257 11.61 -19.58 16.28
C VAL A 257 11.75 -18.75 17.56
N GLU A 258 12.75 -19.05 18.38
CA GLU A 258 13.05 -18.34 19.63
C GLU A 258 13.40 -16.88 19.34
N ARG A 259 14.12 -16.61 18.25
CA ARG A 259 14.46 -15.25 17.82
C ARG A 259 13.24 -14.49 17.35
N LEU A 260 12.29 -15.13 16.66
CA LEU A 260 11.04 -14.49 16.21
C LEU A 260 10.22 -13.98 17.40
N LEU A 261 10.01 -14.83 18.43
CA LEU A 261 9.26 -14.46 19.64
C LEU A 261 10.02 -13.46 20.52
N ALA A 262 11.35 -13.53 20.58
CA ALA A 262 12.17 -12.56 21.32
C ALA A 262 12.25 -11.19 20.63
N SER A 263 11.98 -11.12 19.31
CA SER A 263 12.14 -9.92 18.49
C SER A 263 10.81 -9.30 18.04
N VAL A 264 9.70 -9.55 18.76
CA VAL A 264 8.38 -9.00 18.43
C VAL A 264 8.42 -7.48 18.30
N ASP A 265 9.19 -6.80 19.14
CA ASP A 265 9.34 -5.33 19.13
C ASP A 265 10.08 -4.79 17.88
N ARG A 266 10.64 -5.68 17.03
CA ARG A 266 11.32 -5.34 15.77
C ARG A 266 10.48 -5.64 14.52
N LEU A 267 9.27 -6.15 14.69
CA LEU A 267 8.34 -6.42 13.58
C LEU A 267 7.92 -5.11 12.91
N GLY A 268 7.73 -5.15 11.59
CA GLY A 268 7.38 -3.97 10.76
C GLY A 268 6.29 -3.08 11.38
N PRO A 269 5.10 -3.61 11.71
CA PRO A 269 4.04 -2.81 12.32
C PRO A 269 4.44 -2.15 13.65
N LEU A 270 5.21 -2.83 14.52
CA LEU A 270 5.65 -2.24 15.78
C LEU A 270 6.74 -1.18 15.61
N LEU A 271 7.60 -1.27 14.58
CA LEU A 271 8.54 -0.18 14.29
C LEU A 271 7.79 1.13 14.05
N GLN A 272 6.68 1.07 13.29
CA GLN A 272 5.84 2.24 13.04
C GLN A 272 5.17 2.74 14.33
N THR A 273 4.53 1.87 15.10
CA THR A 273 3.83 2.29 16.33
C THR A 273 4.78 2.79 17.41
N ASN A 274 6.00 2.24 17.50
CA ASN A 274 7.05 2.76 18.38
C ASN A 274 7.39 4.22 18.03
N ALA A 275 7.55 4.52 16.74
CA ALA A 275 7.81 5.89 16.29
C ALA A 275 6.61 6.82 16.53
N GLN A 276 5.38 6.32 16.40
CA GLN A 276 4.15 7.07 16.72
C GLN A 276 4.07 7.47 18.20
N VAL A 277 4.48 6.58 19.13
CA VAL A 277 4.57 6.91 20.56
C VAL A 277 5.55 8.06 20.80
N GLU A 278 6.72 8.04 20.14
CA GLU A 278 7.72 9.11 20.24
C GLU A 278 7.21 10.44 19.64
N THR A 279 6.49 10.38 18.50
CA THR A 279 5.81 11.55 17.92
C THR A 279 4.75 12.11 18.88
N ALA A 280 3.93 11.26 19.50
CA ALA A 280 2.91 11.66 20.45
C ALA A 280 3.53 12.31 21.71
N ALA A 281 4.66 11.78 22.20
CA ALA A 281 5.42 12.38 23.29
C ALA A 281 5.92 13.79 22.92
N ALA A 282 6.53 13.94 21.74
CA ALA A 282 6.98 15.25 21.26
C ALA A 282 5.82 16.24 21.03
N ALA A 283 4.62 15.74 20.69
CA ALA A 283 3.42 16.57 20.53
C ALA A 283 2.93 17.16 21.88
N ILE A 284 3.13 16.44 22.99
CA ILE A 284 2.87 16.99 24.33
C ILE A 284 3.81 18.17 24.60
N ASP A 285 5.09 18.05 24.29
CA ASP A 285 6.07 19.11 24.52
C ASP A 285 5.82 20.33 23.61
N ALA A 286 5.40 20.10 22.38
CA ALA A 286 4.90 21.18 21.50
C ALA A 286 3.68 21.89 22.10
N ALA A 287 2.69 21.14 22.60
CA ALA A 287 1.53 21.72 23.27
C ALA A 287 1.89 22.49 24.56
N ARG A 288 2.90 22.03 25.31
CA ARG A 288 3.43 22.77 26.47
C ARG A 288 4.11 24.06 26.06
N ALA A 289 4.83 24.06 24.94
CA ALA A 289 5.48 25.25 24.42
C ALA A 289 4.48 26.33 23.98
N GLU A 290 3.22 25.98 23.68
CA GLU A 290 2.16 26.94 23.38
C GLU A 290 1.84 27.94 24.50
N LYS A 291 2.29 27.67 25.72
CA LYS A 291 2.19 28.60 26.84
C LYS A 291 3.19 29.77 26.76
N ARG A 292 4.18 29.69 25.87
CA ARG A 292 5.23 30.71 25.75
C ARG A 292 4.75 31.85 24.85
N PRO A 293 4.91 33.11 25.27
CA PRO A 293 4.43 34.26 24.53
C PRO A 293 5.22 34.46 23.24
N ASP A 294 4.50 34.77 22.17
CA ASP A 294 5.11 35.20 20.91
C ASP A 294 5.36 36.70 20.94
N TRP A 295 6.40 37.14 20.24
CA TRP A 295 6.77 38.54 20.11
C TRP A 295 6.50 38.99 18.68
N SER A 296 6.20 40.26 18.48
CA SER A 296 6.19 40.87 17.15
C SER A 296 6.91 42.20 17.20
N VAL A 297 7.69 42.50 16.16
CA VAL A 297 8.32 43.80 15.98
C VAL A 297 7.84 44.40 14.68
N GLY A 298 7.45 45.67 14.72
CA GLY A 298 6.94 46.39 13.57
C GLY A 298 7.64 47.74 13.42
N ALA A 299 7.88 48.13 12.18
CA ALA A 299 8.31 49.48 11.85
C ALA A 299 7.47 50.00 10.69
N ALA A 300 7.01 51.24 10.76
CA ALA A 300 6.26 51.87 9.69
C ALA A 300 6.69 53.33 9.50
N TYR A 301 6.66 53.76 8.25
CA TYR A 301 6.85 55.14 7.83
C TYR A 301 5.49 55.72 7.44
N GLY A 302 5.18 56.89 8.01
CA GLY A 302 3.96 57.65 7.77
C GLY A 302 4.29 58.93 7.03
N GLN A 303 3.87 59.03 5.77
CA GLN A 303 4.00 60.25 4.97
C GLN A 303 2.80 61.18 5.25
N ARG A 304 3.06 62.47 5.50
CA ARG A 304 2.01 63.47 5.75
C ARG A 304 2.00 64.55 4.66
N ASP A 305 0.81 64.90 4.19
CA ASP A 305 0.64 65.94 3.16
C ASP A 305 0.68 67.36 3.78
N GLY A 306 0.85 68.38 2.95
CA GLY A 306 0.86 69.80 3.37
C GLY A 306 2.21 70.31 3.89
N GLY A 307 3.33 69.73 3.44
CA GLY A 307 4.69 70.17 3.82
C GLY A 307 5.09 69.82 5.26
N ARG A 308 4.35 68.91 5.90
CA ARG A 308 4.58 68.46 7.28
C ARG A 308 5.67 67.40 7.34
N SER A 309 6.27 67.23 8.52
CA SER A 309 7.26 66.17 8.75
C SER A 309 6.61 64.80 8.76
N ASP A 310 7.28 63.86 8.09
CA ASP A 310 6.94 62.44 8.12
C ASP A 310 7.25 61.82 9.49
N MET A 311 6.55 60.73 9.79
CA MET A 311 6.62 60.04 11.07
C MET A 311 7.19 58.64 10.92
N ILE A 312 7.91 58.18 11.95
CA ILE A 312 8.29 56.77 12.11
C ILE A 312 7.55 56.18 13.30
N MET A 313 7.02 54.98 13.12
CA MET A 313 6.31 54.22 14.15
C MET A 313 7.06 52.92 14.40
N LEU A 314 7.36 52.65 15.67
CA LEU A 314 7.96 51.40 16.13
C LEU A 314 6.99 50.71 17.07
N GLU A 315 6.67 49.45 16.80
CA GLU A 315 5.73 48.65 17.58
C GLU A 315 6.41 47.38 18.09
N VAL A 316 6.18 47.06 19.37
CA VAL A 316 6.52 45.78 19.95
C VAL A 316 5.26 45.16 20.53
N GLY A 317 4.88 44.00 20.01
CA GLY A 317 3.75 43.22 20.50
C GLY A 317 4.22 42.01 21.30
N ILE A 318 3.51 41.68 22.38
CA ILE A 318 3.68 40.45 23.14
C ILE A 318 2.34 39.74 23.31
N GLY A 319 2.27 38.48 22.91
CA GLY A 319 1.07 37.67 23.11
C GLY A 319 0.92 37.27 24.58
N LEU A 320 -0.09 37.81 25.28
CA LEU A 320 -0.35 37.48 26.68
C LEU A 320 -1.34 36.30 26.79
N PRO A 321 -0.94 35.14 27.34
CA PRO A 321 -1.85 34.01 27.56
C PRO A 321 -2.74 34.28 28.79
N LEU A 322 -3.86 34.98 28.61
CA LEU A 322 -4.78 35.35 29.70
C LEU A 322 -5.65 34.19 30.20
N PHE A 323 -5.87 33.17 29.37
CA PHE A 323 -6.78 32.05 29.68
C PHE A 323 -6.11 30.66 29.55
N PRO A 324 -4.95 30.41 30.19
CA PRO A 324 -4.18 29.18 29.98
C PRO A 324 -4.95 27.93 30.44
N ARG A 325 -5.75 28.05 31.50
CA ARG A 325 -6.52 26.94 32.10
C ARG A 325 -7.48 26.26 31.13
N ASN A 326 -8.16 27.02 30.27
CA ASN A 326 -9.16 26.47 29.35
C ASN A 326 -8.65 26.29 27.92
N ARG A 327 -7.53 26.91 27.54
CA ARG A 327 -6.95 26.82 26.20
C ARG A 327 -5.72 25.92 26.18
N GLN A 328 -4.59 26.38 26.74
CA GLN A 328 -3.33 25.64 26.68
C GLN A 328 -3.33 24.38 27.56
N ASP A 329 -3.85 24.44 28.79
CA ASP A 329 -3.86 23.29 29.71
C ASP A 329 -4.74 22.16 29.19
N ARG A 330 -5.91 22.48 28.62
CA ARG A 330 -6.77 21.49 27.95
C ARG A 330 -6.13 20.91 26.70
N GLY A 331 -5.41 21.72 25.93
CA GLY A 331 -4.62 21.23 24.78
C GLY A 331 -3.54 20.24 25.20
N VAL A 332 -2.81 20.51 26.29
CA VAL A 332 -1.81 19.59 26.85
C VAL A 332 -2.47 18.32 27.38
N ALA A 333 -3.59 18.43 28.11
CA ALA A 333 -4.33 17.28 28.61
C ALA A 333 -4.85 16.38 27.48
N ALA A 334 -5.35 16.97 26.39
CA ALA A 334 -5.77 16.23 25.20
C ALA A 334 -4.58 15.47 24.57
N ARG A 335 -3.44 16.13 24.36
CA ARG A 335 -2.23 15.46 23.83
C ARG A 335 -1.70 14.36 24.75
N ARG A 336 -1.88 14.52 26.07
CA ARG A 336 -1.54 13.46 27.03
C ARG A 336 -2.45 12.24 26.87
N ALA A 337 -3.76 12.46 26.74
CA ALA A 337 -4.71 11.37 26.51
C ALA A 337 -4.43 10.65 25.18
N GLU A 338 -4.09 11.38 24.11
CA GLU A 338 -3.67 10.79 22.83
C GLU A 338 -2.41 9.94 22.97
N TYR A 339 -1.39 10.42 23.70
CA TYR A 339 -0.18 9.63 23.99
C TYR A 339 -0.50 8.35 24.76
N ASP A 340 -1.30 8.43 25.83
CA ASP A 340 -1.68 7.27 26.63
C ASP A 340 -2.46 6.26 25.78
N ALA A 341 -3.34 6.72 24.87
CA ALA A 341 -4.01 5.87 23.89
C ALA A 341 -3.03 5.16 22.95
N THR A 342 -2.07 5.88 22.34
CA THR A 342 -1.07 5.27 21.45
C THR A 342 -0.19 4.25 22.18
N VAL A 343 0.13 4.47 23.46
CA VAL A 343 0.86 3.47 24.28
C VAL A 343 0.05 2.20 24.48
N HIS A 344 -1.26 2.33 24.76
CA HIS A 344 -2.13 1.17 24.93
C HIS A 344 -2.38 0.42 23.61
N GLU A 345 -2.56 1.13 22.50
CA GLU A 345 -2.66 0.56 21.16
C GLU A 345 -1.39 -0.19 20.77
N ARG A 346 -0.21 0.35 21.08
CA ARG A 346 1.08 -0.34 20.87
C ARG A 346 1.15 -1.66 21.62
N GLU A 347 0.77 -1.66 22.90
CA GLU A 347 0.81 -2.87 23.71
C GLU A 347 -0.20 -3.92 23.24
N ASP A 348 -1.38 -3.48 22.77
CA ASP A 348 -2.35 -4.39 22.19
C ASP A 348 -1.86 -5.02 20.89
N LEU A 349 -1.33 -4.21 19.97
CA LEU A 349 -0.72 -4.69 18.73
C LEU A 349 0.44 -5.64 19.00
N ARG A 350 1.26 -5.37 20.03
CA ARG A 350 2.35 -6.27 20.46
C ARG A 350 1.82 -7.64 20.87
N ARG A 351 0.77 -7.69 21.70
CA ARG A 351 0.13 -8.95 22.11
C ARG A 351 -0.51 -9.67 20.93
N GLN A 352 -1.17 -8.93 20.04
CA GLN A 352 -1.77 -9.46 18.83
C GLN A 352 -0.72 -10.14 17.94
N LEU A 353 0.40 -9.45 17.65
CA LEU A 353 1.48 -9.99 16.82
C LEU A 353 2.17 -11.19 17.47
N ALA A 354 2.38 -11.17 18.79
CA ALA A 354 2.89 -12.34 19.51
C ALA A 354 1.92 -13.54 19.42
N GLY A 355 0.62 -13.30 19.49
CA GLY A 355 -0.41 -14.32 19.26
C GLY A 355 -0.38 -14.86 17.83
N GLN A 356 -0.30 -13.96 16.84
CA GLN A 356 -0.23 -14.30 15.42
C GLN A 356 0.98 -15.17 15.10
N ILE A 357 2.17 -14.82 15.59
CA ILE A 357 3.39 -15.64 15.40
C ILE A 357 3.19 -17.07 15.93
N ARG A 358 2.58 -17.24 17.11
CA ARG A 358 2.32 -18.57 17.66
C ARG A 358 1.32 -19.35 16.81
N ALA A 359 0.28 -18.69 16.32
CA ALA A 359 -0.72 -19.30 15.44
C ALA A 359 -0.09 -19.72 14.09
N ASP A 360 0.72 -18.86 13.48
CA ASP A 360 1.42 -19.14 12.23
C ASP A 360 2.45 -20.27 12.39
N LEU A 361 3.15 -20.32 13.53
CA LEU A 361 4.05 -21.42 13.85
C LEU A 361 3.30 -22.76 13.96
N ALA A 362 2.17 -22.79 14.69
CA ALA A 362 1.36 -23.99 14.82
C ALA A 362 0.80 -24.44 13.47
N ARG A 363 0.38 -23.49 12.63
CA ARG A 363 -0.09 -23.74 11.26
C ARG A 363 1.02 -24.32 10.39
N TRP A 364 2.19 -23.69 10.35
CA TRP A 364 3.35 -24.16 9.59
C TRP A 364 3.75 -25.59 9.99
N GLN A 365 3.82 -25.88 11.29
CA GLN A 365 4.12 -27.23 11.79
C GLN A 365 3.03 -28.25 11.43
N GLY A 366 1.75 -27.85 11.45
CA GLY A 366 0.62 -28.70 11.05
C GLY A 366 0.68 -29.05 9.57
N LEU A 367 0.82 -28.03 8.72
CA LEU A 367 0.91 -28.17 7.27
C LEU A 367 2.12 -28.99 6.85
N LYS A 368 3.27 -28.83 7.53
CA LYS A 368 4.46 -29.64 7.28
C LYS A 368 4.18 -31.14 7.46
N ARG A 369 3.50 -31.52 8.55
CA ARG A 369 3.09 -32.92 8.79
C ARG A 369 2.09 -33.40 7.73
N GLN A 370 1.15 -32.56 7.34
CA GLN A 370 0.12 -32.88 6.35
C GLN A 370 0.70 -33.09 4.95
N VAL A 371 1.64 -32.23 4.53
CA VAL A 371 2.38 -32.35 3.28
C VAL A 371 3.26 -33.60 3.28
N SER A 372 3.99 -33.88 4.37
CA SER A 372 4.78 -35.13 4.49
C SER A 372 3.89 -36.37 4.38
N LEU A 373 2.73 -36.41 5.06
CA LEU A 373 1.79 -37.53 4.92
C LEU A 373 1.30 -37.72 3.47
N HIS A 374 1.09 -36.63 2.73
CA HIS A 374 0.70 -36.71 1.32
C HIS A 374 1.82 -37.29 0.46
N VAL A 375 3.03 -36.74 0.58
CA VAL A 375 4.20 -37.14 -0.23
C VAL A 375 4.64 -38.57 0.09
N ASP A 376 4.70 -38.93 1.37
CA ASP A 376 5.32 -40.16 1.83
C ASP A 376 4.34 -41.34 1.87
N SER A 377 3.02 -41.08 1.85
CA SER A 377 2.01 -42.14 2.02
C SER A 377 0.84 -42.05 1.03
N LEU A 378 0.11 -40.93 0.99
CA LEU A 378 -1.13 -40.87 0.20
C LEU A 378 -0.88 -40.91 -1.32
N LEU A 379 0.06 -40.11 -1.82
CA LEU A 379 0.39 -40.06 -3.24
C LEU A 379 0.97 -41.38 -3.77
N PRO A 380 1.95 -42.03 -3.11
CA PRO A 380 2.40 -43.37 -3.50
C PRO A 380 1.27 -44.38 -3.54
N LEU A 381 0.41 -44.42 -2.51
CA LEU A 381 -0.70 -45.37 -2.45
C LEU A 381 -1.74 -45.12 -3.54
N ALA A 382 -2.05 -43.86 -3.85
CA ALA A 382 -2.97 -43.49 -4.91
C ALA A 382 -2.43 -43.88 -6.29
N ARG A 383 -1.12 -43.64 -6.54
CA ARG A 383 -0.41 -44.07 -7.74
C ARG A 383 -0.41 -45.59 -7.90
N ASP A 384 -0.05 -46.33 -6.84
CA ASP A 384 -0.01 -47.79 -6.85
C ASP A 384 -1.40 -48.38 -7.13
N ARG A 385 -2.44 -47.84 -6.48
CA ARG A 385 -3.83 -48.26 -6.73
C ARG A 385 -4.25 -48.03 -8.17
N SER A 386 -3.93 -46.86 -8.74
CA SER A 386 -4.20 -46.50 -10.13
C SER A 386 -3.46 -47.42 -11.11
N ALA A 387 -2.18 -47.70 -10.83
CA ALA A 387 -1.35 -48.61 -11.63
C ALA A 387 -1.86 -50.06 -11.60
N VAL A 388 -2.24 -50.57 -10.42
CA VAL A 388 -2.82 -51.92 -10.27
C VAL A 388 -4.17 -52.03 -10.98
N ALA A 389 -5.03 -51.03 -10.85
CA ALA A 389 -6.32 -51.01 -11.55
C ALA A 389 -6.14 -50.97 -13.08
N MET A 390 -5.17 -50.19 -13.58
CA MET A 390 -4.79 -50.18 -14.99
C MET A 390 -4.27 -51.53 -15.47
N ALA A 391 -3.43 -52.22 -14.68
CA ALA A 391 -2.92 -53.54 -15.03
C ALA A 391 -4.05 -54.57 -15.12
N GLY A 392 -4.99 -54.56 -14.17
CA GLY A 392 -6.18 -55.41 -14.19
C GLY A 392 -7.08 -55.14 -15.39
N TYR A 393 -7.28 -53.86 -15.74
CA TYR A 393 -8.02 -53.48 -16.93
C TYR A 393 -7.32 -53.96 -18.22
N ARG A 394 -5.99 -53.80 -18.34
CA ARG A 394 -5.22 -54.33 -19.49
C ARG A 394 -5.28 -55.85 -19.61
N ALA A 395 -5.44 -56.56 -18.50
CA ALA A 395 -5.62 -58.01 -18.47
C ALA A 395 -7.05 -58.48 -18.82
N GLY A 396 -7.95 -57.56 -19.19
CA GLY A 396 -9.31 -57.86 -19.60
C GLY A 396 -10.40 -57.57 -18.56
N GLY A 397 -10.03 -57.01 -17.40
CA GLY A 397 -10.99 -56.59 -16.37
C GLY A 397 -11.83 -55.36 -16.76
N GLU A 398 -12.72 -54.96 -15.84
CA GLU A 398 -13.61 -53.80 -15.97
C GLU A 398 -12.84 -52.46 -15.96
N LEU A 399 -13.36 -51.46 -16.70
CA LEU A 399 -12.78 -50.11 -16.79
C LEU A 399 -13.04 -49.25 -15.54
N GLN A 400 -14.24 -49.39 -14.94
CA GLN A 400 -14.72 -48.51 -13.88
C GLN A 400 -13.80 -48.44 -12.64
N PRO A 401 -13.17 -49.54 -12.16
CA PRO A 401 -12.19 -49.50 -11.08
C PRO A 401 -10.98 -48.62 -11.40
N TRP A 402 -10.51 -48.61 -12.64
CA TRP A 402 -9.39 -47.75 -13.06
C TRP A 402 -9.79 -46.27 -13.07
N ILE A 403 -10.94 -45.93 -13.67
CA ILE A 403 -11.45 -44.54 -13.64
C ILE A 403 -11.56 -44.02 -12.20
N THR A 404 -12.13 -44.84 -11.31
CA THR A 404 -12.30 -44.47 -9.90
C THR A 404 -10.95 -44.27 -9.19
N ALA A 405 -9.99 -45.17 -9.40
CA ALA A 405 -8.65 -45.03 -8.84
C ALA A 405 -7.92 -43.80 -9.40
N ARG A 406 -8.11 -43.49 -10.69
CA ARG A 406 -7.48 -42.36 -11.34
C ARG A 406 -8.01 -41.02 -10.87
N ARG A 407 -9.34 -40.88 -10.72
CA ARG A 407 -9.94 -39.67 -10.13
C ARG A 407 -9.43 -39.43 -8.71
N ALA A 408 -9.30 -40.50 -7.91
CA ALA A 408 -8.75 -40.39 -6.55
C ALA A 408 -7.26 -39.95 -6.54
N GLU A 409 -6.47 -40.41 -7.52
CA GLU A 409 -5.07 -39.97 -7.69
C GLU A 409 -4.97 -38.51 -8.11
N ILE A 410 -5.81 -38.06 -9.05
CA ILE A 410 -5.91 -36.65 -9.44
C ILE A 410 -6.24 -35.81 -8.21
N GLU A 411 -7.30 -36.16 -7.47
CA GLU A 411 -7.71 -35.44 -6.26
C GLU A 411 -6.59 -35.36 -5.21
N ALA A 412 -5.85 -36.45 -5.00
CA ALA A 412 -4.71 -36.46 -4.09
C ALA A 412 -3.60 -35.49 -4.54
N HIS A 413 -3.39 -35.34 -5.85
CA HIS A 413 -2.46 -34.37 -6.42
C HIS A 413 -2.92 -32.92 -6.24
N LEU A 414 -4.22 -32.65 -6.44
CA LEU A 414 -4.82 -31.32 -6.21
C LEU A 414 -4.69 -30.90 -4.75
N SER A 415 -5.13 -31.77 -3.84
CA SER A 415 -5.07 -31.53 -2.41
C SER A 415 -3.62 -31.36 -1.91
N HIS A 416 -2.68 -32.13 -2.47
CA HIS A 416 -1.24 -31.93 -2.18
C HIS A 416 -0.75 -30.54 -2.62
N ALA A 417 -1.13 -30.07 -3.81
CA ALA A 417 -0.72 -28.75 -4.30
C ALA A 417 -1.28 -27.62 -3.44
N GLU A 418 -2.56 -27.70 -3.05
CA GLU A 418 -3.20 -26.76 -2.13
C GLU A 418 -2.44 -26.70 -0.79
N HIS A 419 -2.23 -27.84 -0.13
CA HIS A 419 -1.48 -27.90 1.14
C HIS A 419 -0.04 -27.39 1.00
N LEU A 420 0.59 -27.60 -0.16
CA LEU A 420 1.93 -27.11 -0.44
C LEU A 420 1.97 -25.58 -0.59
N GLY A 421 0.98 -25.00 -1.26
CA GLY A 421 0.79 -23.55 -1.34
C GLY A 421 0.56 -22.95 0.05
N GLU A 422 -0.33 -23.54 0.85
CA GLU A 422 -0.59 -23.13 2.22
C GLU A 422 0.65 -23.24 3.12
N LEU A 423 1.43 -24.32 2.98
CA LEU A 423 2.68 -24.51 3.71
C LEU A 423 3.67 -23.40 3.36
N GLY A 424 3.80 -23.09 2.07
CA GLY A 424 4.65 -22.01 1.58
C GLY A 424 4.19 -20.65 2.10
N HIS A 425 2.88 -20.38 2.13
CA HIS A 425 2.34 -19.15 2.71
C HIS A 425 2.66 -19.01 4.19
N ALA A 426 2.47 -20.08 4.97
CA ALA A 426 2.79 -20.11 6.39
C ALA A 426 4.30 -19.93 6.63
N TRP A 427 5.13 -20.55 5.78
CA TRP A 427 6.58 -20.36 5.81
C TRP A 427 6.97 -18.92 5.49
N ALA A 428 6.44 -18.32 4.41
CA ALA A 428 6.74 -16.94 4.02
C ALA A 428 6.27 -15.92 5.07
N ALA A 429 5.12 -16.19 5.70
CA ALA A 429 4.59 -15.39 6.79
C ALA A 429 5.54 -15.32 7.99
N LEU A 430 6.36 -16.36 8.23
CA LEU A 430 7.35 -16.42 9.32
C LEU A 430 8.76 -15.99 8.87
N ALA A 431 9.16 -16.38 7.66
CA ALA A 431 10.49 -16.14 7.10
C ALA A 431 10.81 -14.64 6.90
N PHE A 432 9.79 -13.83 6.59
CA PHE A 432 9.96 -12.42 6.21
C PHE A 432 9.41 -11.42 7.24
N LEU A 433 9.33 -11.79 8.53
CA LEU A 433 8.81 -10.92 9.60
C LEU A 433 9.77 -9.82 10.06
N LEU A 434 11.07 -10.09 9.98
CA LEU A 434 12.10 -9.21 10.53
C LEU A 434 12.77 -8.35 9.45
N PRO A 435 13.21 -7.13 9.80
CA PRO A 435 14.06 -6.33 8.94
C PRO A 435 15.37 -7.06 8.63
N GLN A 436 15.93 -6.86 7.44
CA GLN A 436 17.23 -7.42 7.07
C GLN A 436 18.33 -6.88 8.00
N GLU A 437 19.16 -7.77 8.52
CA GLU A 437 20.39 -7.40 9.22
C GLU A 437 21.41 -6.93 8.17
N GLY A 438 21.37 -5.65 7.79
CA GLY A 438 22.29 -5.12 6.77
C GLY A 438 22.07 -3.68 6.33
N THR A 439 20.90 -3.09 6.58
CA THR A 439 20.65 -1.66 6.33
C THR A 439 20.71 -0.90 7.66
N ARG A 440 21.92 -0.52 8.08
CA ARG A 440 22.14 0.58 9.03
C ARG A 440 22.74 1.75 8.30
#